data_AF-U6MBN4-F1
#
_entry.id   AF-U6MBN4-F1
#
_cell.length_a   1.000
_cell.length_b   1.000
_cell.length_c   1.000
_cell.angle_alpha   90.00
_cell.angle_beta   90.00
_cell.angle_gamma   90.00
#
_symmetry.space_group_name_H-M   'P 1'
#
loop_
_entity.id
_entity.type
_entity.pdbx_description
1 polymer ?
#
loop_
_entity_poly.entity_id
_entity_poly.type
_entity_poly.pdbx_seq_one_letter_code
_entity_poly.pdbx_strand_id
1 'polypeptide(L)'
;MTYEAIAKRSAINDNIAYLKQKFQQLGRIFVEQHKNSKKLQLTEEEMERRHMQLNTLLRQIEAVHRLSKGAPAAFDSDSQQQSAVPLKDLMLSHSSSSGTNNINKENNYNYNNNNNSSNAGTGGTYELTQEDEAVLKRWAERDKVFDAKVEEIGKSIDRIALHG
;
A
#
# COMPACT_ATOMS: atom_id res chain seq x y z
N MET A 1 8.60 18.97 -27.16
CA MET A 1 8.65 18.00 -26.04
C MET A 1 9.71 18.48 -25.05
N THR A 2 9.35 18.68 -23.79
CA THR A 2 10.30 19.11 -22.74
C THR A 2 11.00 17.89 -22.13
N TYR A 3 12.23 18.06 -21.64
CA TYR A 3 12.99 16.98 -20.95
C TYR A 3 12.19 16.37 -19.79
N GLU A 4 11.43 17.20 -19.07
CA GLU A 4 10.53 16.78 -18.00
C GLU A 4 9.41 15.85 -18.48
N ALA A 5 8.82 16.10 -19.66
CA ALA A 5 7.79 15.22 -20.22
C ALA A 5 8.35 13.84 -20.60
N ILE A 6 9.60 13.79 -21.07
CA ILE A 6 10.30 12.54 -21.38
C ILE A 6 10.61 11.77 -20.08
N ALA A 7 11.09 12.46 -19.05
CA ALA A 7 11.37 11.86 -17.74
C ALA A 7 10.09 11.30 -17.09
N LYS A 8 8.97 12.06 -17.11
CA LYS A 8 7.67 11.60 -16.61
C LYS A 8 7.19 10.36 -17.36
N ARG A 9 7.31 10.34 -18.69
CA ARG A 9 6.92 9.18 -19.50
C ARG A 9 7.78 7.95 -19.21
N SER A 10 9.08 8.15 -18.99
CA SER A 10 9.99 7.06 -18.58
C SER A 10 9.58 6.50 -17.23
N ALA A 11 9.36 7.35 -16.22
CA ALA A 11 8.93 6.93 -14.89
C ALA A 11 7.59 6.19 -14.90
N ILE A 12 6.64 6.64 -15.72
CA ILE A 12 5.34 5.95 -15.90
C ILE A 12 5.54 4.55 -16.49
N ASN A 13 6.39 4.41 -17.51
CA ASN A 13 6.69 3.10 -18.10
C ASN A 13 7.36 2.15 -17.11
N ASP A 14 8.32 2.65 -16.33
CA ASP A 14 8.99 1.87 -15.28
C ASP A 14 8.01 1.42 -14.20
N ASN A 15 7.11 2.32 -13.78
CA ASN A 15 6.05 2.00 -12.83
C ASN A 15 5.09 0.94 -13.37
N ILE A 16 4.70 1.02 -14.65
CA ILE A 16 3.84 0.00 -15.28
C ILE A 16 4.56 -1.35 -15.35
N ALA A 17 5.84 -1.38 -15.70
CA ALA A 17 6.63 -2.61 -15.72
C ALA A 17 6.70 -3.24 -14.33
N TYR A 18 6.95 -2.42 -13.31
CA TYR A 18 6.95 -2.84 -11.91
C TYR A 18 5.58 -3.41 -11.47
N LEU A 19 4.48 -2.71 -11.78
CA LEU A 19 3.13 -3.18 -11.47
C LEU A 19 2.82 -4.52 -12.14
N LYS A 20 3.20 -4.70 -13.41
CA LYS A 20 3.05 -5.99 -14.11
C LYS A 20 3.86 -7.11 -13.46
N GLN A 21 5.09 -6.83 -13.03
CA GLN A 21 5.91 -7.81 -12.31
C GLN A 21 5.25 -8.22 -10.99
N LYS A 22 4.74 -7.26 -10.21
CA LYS A 22 4.02 -7.55 -8.95
C LYS A 22 2.71 -8.28 -9.17
N PHE A 23 1.97 -7.94 -10.22
CA PHE A 23 0.79 -8.69 -10.63
C PHE A 23 1.12 -10.16 -10.94
N GLN A 24 2.20 -10.42 -11.67
CA GLN A 24 2.65 -11.79 -11.94
C GLN A 24 3.05 -12.54 -10.65
N GLN A 25 3.70 -11.86 -9.70
CA GLN A 25 4.03 -12.45 -8.39
C GLN A 25 2.75 -12.82 -7.63
N LEU A 26 1.76 -11.93 -7.58
CA LEU A 26 0.47 -12.21 -6.95
C LEU A 26 -0.27 -13.37 -7.64
N GLY A 27 -0.22 -13.46 -8.97
CA GLY A 27 -0.79 -14.58 -9.73
C GLY A 27 -0.15 -15.92 -9.37
N ARG A 28 1.18 -15.98 -9.18
CA ARG A 28 1.87 -17.19 -8.71
C ARG A 28 1.44 -17.58 -7.30
N ILE A 29 1.41 -16.61 -6.39
CA ILE A 29 0.95 -16.82 -5.01
C ILE A 29 -0.50 -17.33 -5.00
N PHE A 30 -1.38 -16.77 -5.83
CA PHE A 30 -2.76 -17.21 -5.94
C PHE A 30 -2.86 -18.68 -6.38
N VAL A 31 -2.08 -19.10 -7.39
CA VAL A 31 -2.04 -20.50 -7.82
C VAL A 31 -1.53 -21.42 -6.72
N GLU A 32 -0.50 -21.00 -5.97
CA GLU A 32 0.01 -21.76 -4.82
C GLU A 32 -1.01 -21.85 -3.69
N GLN A 33 -1.73 -20.76 -3.41
CA GLN A 33 -2.81 -20.71 -2.42
C GLN A 33 -3.98 -21.59 -2.83
N HIS A 34 -4.33 -21.61 -4.12
CA HIS A 34 -5.36 -22.49 -4.65
C HIS A 34 -4.99 -23.97 -4.50
N LYS A 35 -3.72 -24.33 -4.80
CA LYS A 35 -3.22 -25.70 -4.59
C LYS A 35 -3.19 -26.10 -3.12
N ASN A 36 -2.88 -25.15 -2.24
CA ASN A 36 -2.74 -25.37 -0.79
C ASN A 36 -3.97 -24.90 0.00
N SER A 37 -5.13 -24.69 -0.62
CA SER A 37 -6.29 -24.04 -0.02
C SER A 37 -6.75 -24.76 1.25
N LYS A 38 -6.78 -26.10 1.21
CA LYS A 38 -7.10 -26.96 2.36
C LYS A 38 -6.10 -26.82 3.51
N LYS A 39 -4.80 -26.69 3.20
CA LYS A 39 -3.73 -26.54 4.20
C LYS A 39 -3.75 -25.16 4.84
N LEU A 40 -4.08 -24.14 4.05
CA LEU A 40 -4.17 -22.75 4.47
C LEU A 40 -5.54 -22.38 5.06
N GLN A 41 -6.48 -23.33 5.11
CA GLN A 41 -7.86 -23.12 5.57
C GLN A 41 -8.56 -21.96 4.85
N LEU A 42 -8.24 -21.78 3.56
CA LEU A 42 -8.88 -20.76 2.73
C LEU A 42 -10.23 -21.26 2.24
N THR A 43 -11.28 -20.48 2.47
CA THR A 43 -12.60 -20.77 1.93
C THR A 43 -12.65 -20.51 0.43
N GLU A 44 -13.57 -21.18 -0.25
CA GLU A 44 -13.80 -20.98 -1.69
C GLU A 44 -14.21 -19.53 -1.99
N GLU A 45 -15.06 -18.94 -1.13
CA GLU A 45 -15.48 -17.54 -1.22
C GLU A 45 -14.30 -16.57 -1.14
N GLU A 46 -13.30 -16.87 -0.30
CA GLU A 46 -12.11 -16.03 -0.18
C GLU A 46 -11.18 -16.18 -1.39
N MET A 47 -11.06 -17.39 -1.94
CA MET A 47 -10.34 -17.61 -3.20
C MET A 47 -10.99 -16.89 -4.38
N GLU A 48 -12.32 -16.95 -4.49
CA GLU A 48 -13.07 -16.22 -5.52
C GLU A 48 -12.90 -14.70 -5.37
N ARG A 49 -13.00 -14.18 -4.14
CA ARG A 49 -12.74 -12.76 -3.87
C ARG A 49 -11.33 -12.34 -4.32
N ARG A 50 -10.32 -13.14 -4.00
CA ARG A 50 -8.93 -12.87 -4.43
C ARG A 50 -8.79 -12.93 -5.95
N HIS A 51 -9.49 -13.84 -6.61
CA HIS A 51 -9.54 -13.91 -8.07
C HIS A 51 -10.16 -12.65 -8.69
N MET A 52 -11.28 -12.16 -8.15
CA MET A 52 -11.90 -10.90 -8.58
C MET A 52 -10.99 -9.69 -8.38
N GLN A 53 -10.26 -9.63 -7.26
CA GLN A 53 -9.28 -8.58 -6.99
C GLN A 53 -8.13 -8.59 -8.00
N LEU A 54 -7.59 -9.77 -8.34
CA LEU A 54 -6.58 -9.92 -9.38
C LEU A 54 -7.08 -9.41 -10.74
N ASN A 55 -8.27 -9.81 -11.15
CA ASN A 55 -8.85 -9.33 -12.41
C ASN A 55 -9.07 -7.82 -12.43
N THR A 56 -9.46 -7.23 -11.30
CA THR A 56 -9.61 -5.78 -11.15
C THR A 56 -8.26 -5.07 -11.29
N LEU A 57 -7.21 -5.58 -10.63
CA LEU A 57 -5.86 -5.04 -10.73
C LEU A 57 -5.31 -5.10 -12.15
N LEU A 58 -5.53 -6.21 -12.86
CA LEU A 58 -5.12 -6.34 -14.26
C LEU A 58 -5.74 -5.25 -15.14
N ARG A 59 -7.06 -5.05 -15.03
CA ARG A 59 -7.78 -4.01 -15.76
C ARG A 59 -7.26 -2.60 -15.45
N GLN A 60 -6.95 -2.33 -14.17
CA GLN A 60 -6.39 -1.03 -13.76
C GLN A 60 -5.00 -0.80 -14.34
N ILE A 61 -4.11 -1.81 -14.32
CA ILE A 61 -2.78 -1.72 -14.92
C ILE A 61 -2.88 -1.46 -16.43
N GLU A 62 -3.80 -2.14 -17.11
CA GLU A 62 -4.05 -1.94 -18.54
C GLU A 62 -4.63 -0.55 -18.84
N ALA A 63 -5.54 -0.04 -18.00
CA ALA A 63 -6.08 1.30 -18.13
C ALA A 63 -4.97 2.36 -18.01
N VAL A 64 -4.10 2.27 -17.00
CA VAL A 64 -2.95 3.16 -16.82
C VAL A 64 -1.98 3.05 -18.01
N HIS A 65 -1.74 1.84 -18.51
CA HIS A 65 -0.89 1.64 -19.68
C HIS A 65 -1.49 2.25 -20.96
N ARG A 66 -2.80 2.19 -21.16
CA ARG A 66 -3.48 2.86 -22.28
C ARG A 66 -3.39 4.39 -22.18
N LEU A 67 -3.64 4.93 -20.99
CA LEU A 67 -3.52 6.36 -20.70
C LEU A 67 -2.09 6.87 -20.94
N SER A 68 -1.08 6.12 -20.50
CA SER A 68 0.34 6.48 -20.67
C SER A 68 0.81 6.54 -22.12
N LYS A 69 0.12 5.82 -23.02
CA LYS A 69 0.43 5.81 -24.45
C LYS A 69 -0.25 6.94 -25.22
N GLY A 70 -1.01 7.80 -24.56
CA GLY A 70 -1.71 8.91 -25.20
C GLY A 70 -2.85 8.44 -26.10
N ALA A 71 -3.42 7.25 -25.83
CA ALA A 71 -4.72 6.93 -26.42
C ALA A 71 -5.73 7.98 -25.91
N PRO A 72 -6.56 8.59 -26.77
CA PRO A 72 -7.48 9.64 -26.35
C PRO A 72 -8.46 9.04 -25.35
N ALA A 73 -8.19 9.29 -24.07
CA ALA A 73 -9.20 9.17 -23.04
C ALA A 73 -10.08 10.40 -23.19
N ALA A 74 -11.20 10.22 -23.90
CA ALA A 74 -12.33 11.11 -23.73
C ALA A 74 -12.83 10.92 -22.29
N PHE A 75 -12.24 11.61 -21.32
CA PHE A 75 -12.81 11.93 -20.01
C PHE A 75 -11.83 12.87 -19.27
N ASP A 76 -12.19 14.14 -19.33
CA ASP A 76 -12.09 15.21 -18.34
C ASP A 76 -11.09 15.07 -17.17
N SER A 77 -10.20 16.06 -17.03
CA SER A 77 -9.98 16.85 -15.80
C SER A 77 -8.55 17.35 -15.65
N ASP A 78 -8.47 18.66 -15.47
CA ASP A 78 -7.40 19.41 -14.81
C ASP A 78 -6.78 18.61 -13.65
N SER A 79 -5.52 18.22 -13.78
CA SER A 79 -4.74 17.76 -12.64
C SER A 79 -3.37 18.41 -12.65
N GLN A 80 -3.11 19.11 -11.55
CA GLN A 80 -1.88 19.82 -11.25
C GLN A 80 -0.64 18.95 -11.52
N GLN A 81 0.40 19.61 -12.03
CA GLN A 81 1.71 19.04 -12.32
C GLN A 81 2.42 18.58 -11.03
N GLN A 82 2.00 17.46 -10.45
CA GLN A 82 2.83 16.77 -9.48
C GLN A 82 3.96 16.06 -10.23
N SER A 83 5.20 16.25 -9.78
CA SER A 83 6.35 15.55 -10.31
C SER A 83 6.14 14.04 -10.13
N ALA A 84 6.05 13.29 -11.22
CA ALA A 84 5.89 11.85 -11.17
C ALA A 84 7.17 11.21 -10.61
N VAL A 85 7.13 10.79 -9.36
CA VAL A 85 8.21 10.03 -8.72
C VAL A 85 8.00 8.54 -9.02
N PRO A 86 9.05 7.79 -9.38
CA PRO A 86 8.95 6.34 -9.54
C PRO A 86 8.49 5.68 -8.23
N LEU A 87 7.53 4.76 -8.33
CA LEU A 87 6.83 4.17 -7.19
C LEU A 87 7.78 3.38 -6.27
N LYS A 88 8.84 2.79 -6.85
CA LYS A 88 9.92 2.15 -6.10
C LYS A 88 10.58 3.11 -5.11
N ASP A 89 10.81 4.36 -5.49
CA ASP A 89 11.50 5.34 -4.66
C ASP A 89 10.58 5.85 -3.55
N LEU A 90 9.26 5.92 -3.81
CA LEU A 90 8.25 6.23 -2.79
C LEU A 90 8.06 5.11 -1.75
N MET A 91 8.22 3.85 -2.15
CA MET A 91 8.17 2.72 -1.21
C MET A 91 9.43 2.66 -0.34
N LEU A 92 10.59 3.02 -0.89
CA LEU A 92 11.84 3.14 -0.13
C LEU A 92 11.80 4.34 0.82
N SER A 93 11.20 5.46 0.41
CA SER A 93 11.09 6.66 1.26
C SER A 93 10.16 6.45 2.46
N HIS A 94 9.07 5.69 2.31
CA HIS A 94 8.18 5.34 3.44
C HIS A 94 8.81 4.42 4.48
N SER A 95 9.87 3.68 4.11
CA SER A 95 10.63 2.85 5.06
C SER A 95 11.65 3.67 5.87
N SER A 96 11.82 4.94 5.53
CA SER A 96 12.90 5.81 6.04
C SER A 96 12.41 7.07 6.77
N SER A 97 11.10 7.35 6.77
CA SER A 97 10.54 8.61 7.29
C SER A 97 9.69 8.43 8.56
N SER A 98 10.32 7.96 9.64
CA SER A 98 9.88 8.29 11.01
C SER A 98 10.73 9.46 11.49
N GLY A 99 10.32 10.68 11.16
CA GLY A 99 11.03 11.88 11.61
C GLY A 99 10.50 13.17 11.01
N THR A 100 9.88 13.97 11.88
CA THR A 100 9.70 15.44 11.82
C THR A 100 8.64 16.04 10.89
N ASN A 101 7.58 16.54 11.55
CA ASN A 101 6.79 17.76 11.30
C ASN A 101 7.13 18.59 10.05
N ASN A 102 6.14 18.83 9.20
CA ASN A 102 5.74 20.21 8.93
C ASN A 102 4.32 20.34 8.37
N ILE A 103 3.68 21.38 8.87
CA ILE A 103 2.35 21.89 8.59
C ILE A 103 2.32 22.44 7.17
N ASN A 104 1.34 22.03 6.34
CA ASN A 104 0.66 23.00 5.50
C ASN A 104 -0.75 22.58 5.12
N LYS A 105 -1.61 23.57 5.32
CA LYS A 105 -3.06 23.66 5.23
C LYS A 105 -3.48 23.73 3.75
N GLU A 106 -4.77 23.46 3.54
CA GLU A 106 -5.58 23.80 2.36
C GLU A 106 -5.49 22.85 1.16
N ASN A 107 -6.50 21.97 1.03
CA ASN A 107 -7.60 22.32 0.13
C ASN A 107 -8.87 21.50 0.40
N ASN A 108 -9.95 22.25 0.39
CA ASN A 108 -11.32 21.96 0.76
C ASN A 108 -12.04 21.31 -0.43
N TYR A 109 -12.51 20.07 -0.30
CA TYR A 109 -13.53 19.52 -1.19
C TYR A 109 -14.76 19.08 -0.38
N ASN A 110 -15.78 19.90 -0.59
CA ASN A 110 -17.13 19.89 -0.07
C ASN A 110 -17.88 18.65 -0.60
N TYR A 111 -18.16 17.67 0.26
CA TYR A 111 -19.20 16.66 0.01
C TYR A 111 -20.43 17.00 0.84
N ASN A 112 -21.39 17.60 0.14
CA ASN A 112 -22.71 17.93 0.64
C ASN A 112 -23.50 16.61 0.74
N ASN A 113 -23.71 16.10 1.95
CA ASN A 113 -24.76 15.12 2.22
C ASN A 113 -25.46 15.51 3.52
N ASN A 114 -26.57 16.24 3.36
CA ASN A 114 -27.45 16.62 4.45
C ASN A 114 -28.11 15.38 5.04
N ASN A 115 -27.81 15.06 6.29
CA ASN A 115 -28.83 14.70 7.26
C ASN A 115 -28.34 14.92 8.70
N ASN A 116 -28.78 16.07 9.23
CA ASN A 116 -29.18 16.34 10.61
C ASN A 116 -28.13 16.49 11.73
N SER A 117 -28.07 17.75 12.18
CA SER A 117 -28.11 18.18 13.58
C SER A 117 -26.82 18.16 14.41
N SER A 118 -26.06 19.24 14.27
CA SER A 118 -25.54 20.09 15.35
C SER A 118 -25.10 19.44 16.67
N ASN A 119 -23.78 19.38 16.88
CA ASN A 119 -23.16 20.14 17.97
C ASN A 119 -21.68 20.42 17.65
N ALA A 120 -21.37 21.69 17.40
CA ALA A 120 -19.99 22.17 17.33
C ALA A 120 -19.48 22.32 18.77
N GLY A 121 -18.39 21.61 19.09
CA GLY A 121 -17.73 21.76 20.39
C GLY A 121 -16.34 21.14 20.41
N THR A 122 -15.33 22.00 20.28
CA THR A 122 -14.04 21.97 21.01
C THR A 122 -13.11 20.78 20.87
N GLY A 123 -11.84 21.07 20.55
CA GLY A 123 -10.74 20.11 20.53
C GLY A 123 -10.65 19.30 21.82
N GLY A 124 -10.77 17.99 21.67
CA GLY A 124 -10.47 17.00 22.69
C GLY A 124 -9.35 16.12 22.17
N THR A 125 -8.33 15.91 23.00
CA THR A 125 -7.45 14.75 22.94
C THR A 125 -8.28 13.51 22.64
N TYR A 126 -7.99 12.83 21.53
CA TYR A 126 -8.62 11.54 21.22
C TYR A 126 -8.30 10.57 22.38
N GLU A 127 -9.24 10.39 23.31
CA GLU A 127 -9.17 9.30 24.27
C GLU A 127 -9.30 8.00 23.47
N LEU A 128 -8.29 7.14 23.55
CA LEU A 128 -8.33 5.84 22.91
C LEU A 128 -9.55 5.09 23.43
N THR A 129 -10.38 4.62 22.51
CA THR A 129 -11.52 3.80 22.90
C THR A 129 -11.01 2.50 23.51
N GLN A 130 -11.80 1.84 24.38
CA GLN A 130 -11.42 0.55 24.96
C GLN A 130 -11.07 -0.50 23.90
N GLU A 131 -11.63 -0.36 22.70
CA GLU A 131 -11.35 -1.20 21.53
C GLU A 131 -9.96 -0.91 20.95
N ASP A 132 -9.56 0.37 20.89
CA ASP A 132 -8.23 0.79 20.44
C ASP A 132 -7.12 0.34 21.41
N GLU A 133 -7.38 0.39 22.72
CA GLU A 133 -6.44 -0.12 23.74
C GLU A 133 -6.22 -1.64 23.62
N ALA A 134 -7.28 -2.40 23.34
CA ALA A 134 -7.18 -3.85 23.14
C ALA A 134 -6.39 -4.19 21.87
N VAL A 135 -6.56 -3.42 20.80
CA VAL A 135 -5.79 -3.57 19.57
C VAL A 135 -4.31 -3.25 19.83
N LEU A 136 -4.01 -2.15 20.50
CA LEU A 136 -2.62 -1.78 20.84
C LEU A 136 -1.95 -2.83 21.72
N LYS A 137 -2.66 -3.36 22.73
CA LYS A 137 -2.13 -4.41 23.59
C LYS A 137 -1.81 -5.69 22.80
N ARG A 138 -2.69 -6.10 21.89
CA ARG A 138 -2.46 -7.26 21.02
C ARG A 138 -1.26 -7.07 20.10
N TRP A 139 -1.05 -5.85 19.59
CA TRP A 139 0.11 -5.53 18.77
C TRP A 139 1.40 -5.53 19.58
N ALA A 140 1.40 -4.94 20.78
CA ALA A 140 2.55 -4.96 21.69
C ALA A 140 2.96 -6.37 22.13
N GLU A 141 1.98 -7.24 22.42
CA GLU A 141 2.25 -8.65 22.74
C GLU A 141 2.85 -9.41 21.56
N ARG A 142 2.37 -9.14 20.34
CA ARG A 142 2.92 -9.74 19.11
C ARG A 142 4.35 -9.29 18.85
N ASP A 143 4.64 -8.01 19.05
CA ASP A 143 5.98 -7.42 18.85
C ASP A 143 7.00 -8.02 19.82
N LYS A 144 6.63 -8.17 21.10
CA LYS A 144 7.49 -8.80 22.10
C LYS A 144 7.89 -10.24 21.74
N VAL A 145 6.99 -11.00 21.11
CA VAL A 145 7.28 -12.37 20.63
C VAL A 145 8.18 -12.33 19.40
N PHE A 146 8.03 -11.33 18.55
CA PHE A 146 8.89 -11.14 17.39
C PHE A 146 10.32 -10.77 17.80
N ASP A 147 10.48 -9.82 18.71
CA ASP A 147 11.78 -9.41 19.25
C ASP A 147 12.53 -10.56 19.91
N ALA A 148 11.84 -11.38 20.72
CA ALA A 148 12.44 -12.57 21.34
C ALA A 148 12.96 -13.58 20.31
N LYS A 149 12.23 -13.78 19.20
CA LYS A 149 12.66 -14.66 18.11
C LYS A 149 13.83 -14.08 17.32
N VAL A 150 13.83 -12.77 17.10
CA VAL A 150 14.96 -12.09 16.43
C VAL A 150 16.22 -12.20 17.27
N GLU A 151 16.12 -12.04 18.60
CA GLU A 151 17.25 -12.22 19.51
C GLU A 151 17.77 -13.67 19.52
N GLU A 152 16.88 -14.66 19.49
CA GLU A 152 17.24 -16.08 19.37
C GLU A 152 17.97 -16.39 18.06
N ILE A 153 17.51 -15.80 16.95
CA ILE A 153 18.15 -15.91 15.63
C ILE A 153 19.53 -15.25 15.65
N GLY A 154 19.67 -14.06 16.24
CA GLY A 154 20.97 -13.39 16.40
C GLY A 154 21.96 -14.26 17.18
N LYS A 155 21.55 -14.80 18.33
CA LYS A 155 22.39 -15.68 19.16
C LYS A 155 22.75 -17.01 18.48
N SER A 156 21.92 -17.51 17.58
CA SER A 156 22.22 -18.74 16.82
C SER A 156 23.16 -18.46 15.65
N ILE A 157 23.04 -17.32 14.98
CA ILE A 157 24.00 -16.86 13.96
C ILE A 157 25.37 -16.63 14.59
N ASP A 158 25.45 -15.94 15.73
CA ASP A 158 26.72 -15.70 16.41
C ASP A 158 27.41 -17.00 16.86
N ARG A 159 26.64 -18.01 17.29
CA ARG A 159 27.18 -19.34 17.61
C ARG A 159 27.73 -20.08 16.39
N ILE A 160 27.11 -19.93 15.22
CA ILE A 160 27.61 -20.53 13.97
C ILE A 160 28.88 -19.80 13.51
N ALA A 161 28.94 -18.48 13.66
CA ALA A 161 30.10 -17.68 13.30
C ALA A 161 31.33 -17.91 14.20
N LEU A 162 31.14 -18.41 15.43
CA LEU A 162 32.23 -18.70 16.38
C LEU A 162 32.75 -20.14 16.34
N HIS A 163 32.14 -21.04 15.56
CA HIS A 163 32.48 -22.47 15.48
C HIS A 163 32.74 -22.98 14.05
N GLY A 164 32.83 -22.08 13.05
CA GLY A 164 33.29 -22.38 11.69
C GLY A 164 34.60 -21.67 11.39
#